data_AF-A0A3D1ZKR6-F1
#
_entry.id   AF-A0A3D1ZKR6-F1
#
_cell.length_a   1.000
_cell.length_b   1.000
_cell.length_c   1.000
_cell.angle_alpha   90.00
_cell.angle_beta   90.00
_cell.angle_gamma   90.00
#
_symmetry.space_group_name_H-M   'P 1'
#
loop_
_entity.id
_entity.type
_entity.pdbx_description
1 polymer ?
#
loop_
_entity_poly.entity_id
_entity_poly.type
_entity_poly.pdbx_seq_one_letter_code
_entity_poly.pdbx_strand_id
1 'polypeptide(L)' 'MAARMEQTATAGTIQVSRETDRLIAPLFDFEALGGIEVRGEAAPVNPFRVIGAKAAPGSLRGIQASTHR' A
#
# COMPACT_ATOMS: atom_id res chain seq x y z
N MET A 1 -0.40 13.16 1.57
CA MET A 1 0.54 12.29 0.81
C MET A 1 -0.04 11.66 -0.46
N ALA A 2 -1.35 11.45 -0.59
CA ALA A 2 -1.95 10.76 -1.75
C ALA A 2 -1.47 11.28 -3.12
N ALA A 3 -1.62 12.59 -3.39
CA ALA A 3 -1.22 13.17 -4.68
C ALA A 3 0.26 12.98 -5.02
N ARG A 4 1.16 12.89 -4.02
CA ARG A 4 2.60 12.69 -4.24
C ARG A 4 2.90 11.23 -4.59
N MET A 5 2.21 10.28 -3.94
CA MET A 5 2.36 8.85 -4.27
C MET A 5 1.96 8.57 -5.73
N GLU A 6 0.86 9.17 -6.19
CA GLU A 6 0.42 9.07 -7.59
C GLU A 6 1.44 9.68 -8.55
N GLN A 7 1.92 10.90 -8.27
CA GLN A 7 2.92 11.58 -9.12
C GLN A 7 4.22 10.80 -9.29
N THR A 8 4.61 9.99 -8.30
CA THR A 8 5.84 9.18 -8.33
C THR A 8 5.61 7.75 -8.79
N ALA A 9 4.36 7.33 -8.91
CA ALA A 9 4.04 5.97 -9.33
C ALA A 9 4.40 5.77 -10.80
N THR A 10 4.95 4.59 -11.11
CA THR A 10 5.03 4.16 -12.51
C THR A 10 3.62 3.97 -13.06
N ALA A 11 3.36 4.46 -14.28
CA ALA A 11 2.07 4.28 -14.92
C ALA A 11 1.65 2.80 -14.96
N GLY A 12 0.39 2.52 -14.67
CA GLY A 12 -0.13 1.16 -14.58
C GLY A 12 0.20 0.43 -13.27
N THR A 13 0.81 1.10 -12.29
CA THR A 13 1.07 0.52 -10.96
C THR A 13 0.29 1.24 -9.87
N ILE A 14 0.06 0.55 -8.75
CA ILE A 14 -0.52 1.13 -7.55
C ILE A 14 0.58 1.28 -6.52
N GLN A 15 0.82 2.52 -6.08
CA GLN A 15 1.80 2.84 -5.05
C GLN A 15 1.10 3.35 -3.79
N VAL A 16 1.52 2.87 -2.64
CA VAL A 16 0.96 3.23 -1.33
C VAL A 16 2.06 3.66 -0.37
N SER A 17 1.70 4.48 0.62
CA SER A 17 2.61 4.82 1.70
C SER A 17 2.67 3.71 2.74
N ARG A 18 3.64 3.80 3.66
CA ARG A 18 3.79 2.86 4.78
C ARG A 18 2.56 2.81 5.69
N GLU A 19 1.87 3.93 5.88
CA GLU A 19 0.66 4.01 6.69
C GLU A 19 -0.48 3.22 6.05
N THR A 20 -0.64 3.31 4.73
CA THR A 20 -1.64 2.52 4.01
C THR A 20 -1.26 1.05 4.00
N ASP A 21 0.00 0.71 3.68
CA ASP A 21 0.51 -0.67 3.73
C ASP A 21 0.15 -1.36 5.06
N ARG A 22 0.41 -0.73 6.21
CA ARG A 22 0.05 -1.28 7.54
C ARG A 22 -1.43 -1.66 7.69
N LEU A 23 -2.32 -1.00 6.97
CA LEU A 23 -3.76 -1.26 7.03
C LEU A 23 -4.21 -2.37 6.06
N ILE A 24 -3.46 -2.62 4.98
CA ILE A 24 -3.87 -3.54 3.90
C ILE A 24 -2.87 -4.67 3.62
N ALA A 25 -1.76 -4.74 4.36
CA ALA A 25 -0.75 -5.79 4.30
C ALA A 25 -1.31 -7.23 4.40
N PRO A 26 -2.41 -7.50 5.13
CA PRO A 26 -3.02 -8.82 5.11
C PRO A 26 -3.67 -9.19 3.77
N LEU A 27 -3.98 -8.22 2.90
CA LEU A 27 -4.75 -8.43 1.68
C LEU A 27 -3.91 -8.49 0.40
N PHE A 28 -2.79 -7.79 0.35
CA PHE A 28 -2.00 -7.62 -0.86
C PHE A 28 -0.53 -7.96 -0.64
N ASP A 29 0.12 -8.41 -1.71
CA ASP A 29 1.57 -8.53 -1.76
C ASP A 29 2.16 -7.22 -2.28
N PHE A 30 3.31 -6.85 -1.69
CA PHE A 30 3.96 -5.57 -1.94
C PHE A 30 5.44 -5.72 -2.29
N GLU A 31 5.92 -4.83 -3.14
CA GLU A 31 7.34 -4.59 -3.42
C GLU A 31 7.75 -3.25 -2.80
N ALA A 32 8.85 -3.23 -2.03
CA ALA A 32 9.41 -1.98 -1.51
C ALA A 32 10.23 -1.28 -2.59
N LEU A 33 9.93 -0.01 -2.87
CA LEU A 33 10.56 0.73 -3.98
C LEU A 33 11.80 1.56 -3.56
N GLY A 34 12.21 1.46 -2.29
CA GLY A 34 13.26 2.31 -1.73
C GLY A 34 12.77 3.73 -1.41
N GLY A 35 13.62 4.51 -0.74
CA GLY A 35 13.27 5.87 -0.31
C GLY A 35 13.27 6.86 -1.48
N ILE A 36 12.18 7.61 -1.63
CA ILE A 36 12.06 8.71 -2.59
C ILE A 36 12.05 10.05 -1.86
N GLU A 37 12.80 11.00 -2.42
CA GLU A 37 12.76 12.39 -1.98
C GLU A 37 11.44 13.02 -2.39
N VAL A 38 10.70 13.53 -1.41
CA VAL A 38 9.39 14.14 -1.64
C VAL A 38 9.46 15.57 -1.16
N ARG A 39 9.27 16.53 -2.08
CA ARG A 39 9.30 17.96 -1.74
C ARG A 39 8.36 18.25 -0.56
N GLY A 40 8.90 18.87 0.48
CA GLY A 40 8.15 19.26 1.68
C GLY A 40 8.06 18.17 2.75
N GLU A 41 8.68 17.01 2.53
CA GLU A 41 8.92 16.02 3.57
C GLU A 41 10.36 16.16 4.10
N ALA A 42 10.53 16.01 5.42
CA ALA A 42 11.84 16.18 6.06
C ALA A 42 12.74 14.95 5.92
N ALA A 43 12.17 13.78 5.62
CA ALA A 43 12.87 12.53 5.44
C ALA A 43 12.40 11.84 4.15
N PRO A 44 13.23 10.99 3.51
CA PRO A 44 12.81 10.19 2.37
C PRO A 44 11.58 9.35 2.72
N VAL A 45 10.57 9.37 1.85
CA VAL A 45 9.38 8.54 1.98
C VAL A 45 9.67 7.18 1.37
N ASN A 46 9.32 6.10 2.06
CA ASN A 46 9.48 4.74 1.55
C ASN A 46 8.14 4.18 1.06
N PRO A 47 7.82 4.32 -0.24
CA PRO A 47 6.62 3.76 -0.82
C PRO A 47 6.72 2.25 -1.08
N PHE A 48 5.54 1.65 -1.19
CA PHE A 48 5.34 0.25 -1.57
C PHE A 48 4.50 0.19 -2.84
N ARG A 49 4.88 -0.69 -3.77
CA ARG A 49 4.08 -1.04 -4.94
C ARG A 49 3.25 -2.28 -4.65
N VAL A 50 1.96 -2.24 -4.94
CA VAL A 50 1.13 -3.46 -4.94
C VAL A 50 1.52 -4.31 -6.15
N ILE A 51 1.88 -5.57 -5.90
CA ILE A 51 2.21 -6.54 -6.97
C ILE A 51 1.08 -7.55 -7.22
N GLY A 52 0.12 -7.67 -6.28
CA GLY A 52 -1.05 -8.52 -6.45
C GLY A 52 -1.88 -8.63 -5.19
N ALA A 53 -3.11 -9.15 -5.34
CA ALA A 53 -3.89 -9.62 -4.20
C ALA A 53 -3.31 -10.96 -3.71
N LYS A 54 -3.28 -11.15 -2.39
CA LYS A 54 -2.84 -12.43 -1.81
C LYS A 54 -3.81 -13.54 -2.20
N ALA A 55 -3.27 -14.73 -2.47
CA ALA A 55 -4.08 -15.92 -2.74
C ALA A 55 -4.97 -16.32 -1.55
N ALA A 56 -4.50 -16.06 -0.32
CA ALA A 56 -5.26 -16.22 0.91
C ALA A 56 -5.16 -14.94 1.76
N PRO A 57 -6.08 -13.97 1.57
CA PRO A 57 -6.08 -12.74 2.34
C PRO A 57 -6.34 -12.99 3.83
N GLY A 58 -5.56 -12.34 4.68
CA GLY A 58 -5.78 -12.31 6.13
C GLY A 58 -6.92 -11.39 6.53
N SER A 59 -7.33 -11.47 7.80
CA SER A 59 -8.34 -10.55 8.36
C SER A 59 -7.75 -9.17 8.61
N LEU A 60 -8.43 -8.11 8.17
CA LEU A 60 -8.02 -6.73 8.44
C LEU A 60 -8.25 -6.31 9.90
N ARG A 61 -9.36 -6.78 10.49
CA ARG A 61 -9.75 -6.72 11.90
C ARG A 61 -10.81 -7.79 12.13
N GLY A 62 -10.88 -8.39 13.32
CA GLY A 62 -11.77 -9.49 13.72
C GLY A 62 -13.28 -9.19 13.72
N ILE A 63 -13.79 -8.53 12.68
CA ILE A 63 -15.18 -8.66 12.28
C ILE A 63 -15.25 -9.89 11.38
N GLN A 64 -15.90 -10.93 11.90
CA GLN A 64 -16.30 -12.07 11.08
C GLN A 64 -17.17 -11.50 9.96
N ALA A 65 -16.71 -11.56 8.72
CA ALA A 65 -17.55 -11.24 7.58
C ALA A 65 -18.72 -12.24 7.63
N SER A 66 -19.87 -11.81 8.11
CA SER A 66 -21.11 -12.55 7.97
C SER A 66 -21.47 -12.53 6.49
N THR A 67 -20.92 -13.49 5.76
CA THR A 67 -21.41 -13.86 4.43
C THR A 67 -22.86 -14.29 4.60
N HIS A 68 -23.80 -13.39 4.32
CA HIS A 68 -25.15 -13.80 3.97
C HIS A 68 -25.13 -14.26 2.51
N ARG A 69 -25.40 -15.54 2.32
CA ARG A 69 -25.80 -16.11 1.02
C ARG A 69 -27.22 -15.68 0.69
#